data_AF-A0A166H4E3-F1
#
_entry.id   AF-A0A166H4E3-F1
#
_cell.length_a   1.000
_cell.length_b   1.000
_cell.length_c   1.000
_cell.angle_alpha   90.00
_cell.angle_beta   90.00
_cell.angle_gamma   90.00
#
_symmetry.space_group_name_H-M   'P 1'
#
loop_
_entity.id
_entity.type
_entity.pdbx_description
1 polymer ?
#
loop_
_entity_poly.entity_id
_entity_poly.type
_entity_poly.pdbx_seq_one_letter_code
_entity_poly.pdbx_strand_id
1 'polypeptide(L)'
;MEALTSPGNLAKLGVFSADAFATIIGVKAHSNADGLGDVDAWQSEEKRLWTLGNILLRRNEMQPVERQQMIWAQFCALYLPATVDCYIDPPVIPSKDPADIAMFRIFNPCGDLIVHLQSSPYFAKYFRSQTPLAANGKKFPSILAERIADVAFNLERELRNATTTPERVTHLKATLASPIQLLSTMCTTFIKETDQEAVIPTALRARLKPLMKLWSQRYSEEILGLVSLQVWGAWSQELSDGLAGEIKKVRKKTLGWDVCGLPECNVSKDLKACSKCQTVRYRQLDANMQVHSRASTNALEM
;
A
#
# COMPACT_ATOMS: atom_id res chain seq x y z
N MET A 1 -3.16 -7.42 27.99
CA MET A 1 -3.38 -7.18 26.54
C MET A 1 -3.41 -8.47 25.73
N GLU A 2 -2.62 -9.49 26.06
CA GLU A 2 -2.66 -10.82 25.39
C GLU A 2 -4.04 -11.50 25.39
N ALA A 3 -4.87 -11.27 26.41
CA ALA A 3 -6.23 -11.79 26.43
C ALA A 3 -7.09 -11.25 25.26
N LEU A 4 -6.81 -10.07 24.72
CA LEU A 4 -7.62 -9.44 23.66
C LEU A 4 -7.23 -9.91 22.24
N THR A 5 -6.07 -10.53 22.06
CA THR A 5 -5.55 -10.94 20.74
C THR A 5 -5.97 -12.35 20.33
N SER A 6 -6.74 -13.05 21.16
CA SER A 6 -7.26 -14.37 20.82
C SER A 6 -8.37 -14.25 19.76
N PRO A 7 -8.47 -15.19 18.79
CA PRO A 7 -9.50 -15.11 17.74
C PRO A 7 -10.92 -14.98 18.29
N GLY A 8 -11.23 -15.70 19.38
CA GLY A 8 -12.55 -15.66 20.02
C GLY A 8 -12.87 -14.33 20.70
N ASN A 9 -11.86 -13.55 21.12
CA ASN A 9 -12.06 -12.22 21.69
C ASN A 9 -12.05 -11.14 20.62
N LEU A 10 -11.24 -11.27 19.58
CA LEU A 10 -11.29 -10.40 18.40
C LEU A 10 -12.68 -10.46 17.73
N ALA A 11 -13.27 -11.65 17.58
CA ALA A 11 -14.59 -11.83 16.99
C ALA A 11 -15.72 -11.10 17.73
N LYS A 12 -15.55 -10.85 19.04
CA LYS A 12 -16.52 -10.15 19.89
C LYS A 12 -16.41 -8.63 19.81
N LEU A 13 -15.33 -8.10 19.24
CA LEU A 13 -15.20 -6.67 18.99
C LEU A 13 -16.19 -6.24 17.89
N GLY A 14 -16.81 -5.08 18.08
CA GLY A 14 -17.88 -4.53 17.24
C GLY A 14 -17.46 -4.27 15.79
N VAL A 15 -18.38 -3.68 15.00
CA VAL A 15 -18.17 -3.44 13.57
C VAL A 15 -16.97 -2.49 13.36
N PHE A 16 -15.92 -2.99 12.71
CA PHE A 16 -14.78 -2.18 12.28
C PHE A 16 -15.10 -1.45 10.98
N SER A 17 -14.87 -0.14 10.99
CA SER A 17 -15.05 0.77 9.86
C SER A 17 -13.69 1.34 9.43
N ALA A 18 -13.64 2.00 8.27
CA ALA A 18 -12.47 2.79 7.89
C ALA A 18 -12.09 3.82 8.97
N ASP A 19 -13.10 4.40 9.63
CA ASP A 19 -12.88 5.43 10.65
C ASP A 19 -12.18 4.89 11.90
N ALA A 20 -12.39 3.62 12.27
CA ALA A 20 -11.69 2.99 13.38
C ALA A 20 -10.17 2.96 13.17
N PHE A 21 -9.73 2.68 11.93
CA PHE A 21 -8.32 2.77 11.56
C PHE A 21 -7.82 4.21 11.64
N ALA A 22 -8.59 5.17 11.14
CA ALA A 22 -8.23 6.59 11.12
C ALA A 22 -8.09 7.17 12.52
N THR A 23 -8.96 6.76 13.45
CA THR A 23 -8.89 7.12 14.87
C THR A 23 -7.61 6.58 15.51
N ILE A 24 -7.25 5.32 15.22
CA ILE A 24 -6.04 4.70 15.79
C ILE A 24 -4.74 5.36 15.28
N ILE A 25 -4.66 5.73 14.01
CA ILE A 25 -3.49 6.46 13.49
C ILE A 25 -3.50 7.96 13.87
N GLY A 26 -4.50 8.42 14.64
CA GLY A 26 -4.58 9.79 15.13
C GLY A 26 -5.03 10.81 14.08
N VAL A 27 -5.60 10.37 12.96
CA VAL A 27 -6.10 11.23 11.89
C VAL A 27 -7.52 11.72 12.16
N LYS A 28 -8.32 10.92 12.87
CA LYS A 28 -9.68 11.26 13.28
C LYS A 28 -9.78 11.32 14.80
N ALA A 29 -10.56 12.26 15.32
CA ALA A 29 -10.93 12.27 16.73
C ALA A 29 -11.77 11.03 17.05
N HIS A 30 -11.52 10.43 18.21
CA HIS A 30 -12.29 9.26 18.64
C HIS A 30 -13.77 9.59 18.78
N SER A 31 -14.62 8.65 18.34
CA SER A 31 -16.06 8.68 18.62
C SER A 31 -16.54 7.32 19.12
N ASN A 32 -17.53 7.33 20.04
CA ASN A 32 -18.18 6.12 20.54
C ASN A 32 -18.79 5.24 19.42
N ALA A 33 -19.02 5.81 18.23
CA ALA A 33 -19.51 5.12 17.04
C ALA A 33 -18.44 4.26 16.34
N ASP A 34 -17.16 4.40 16.69
CA ASP A 34 -16.07 3.67 16.04
C ASP A 34 -15.95 2.21 16.55
N GLY A 35 -16.75 1.81 17.56
CA GLY A 35 -16.82 0.43 18.06
C GLY A 35 -15.61 -0.01 18.90
N LEU A 36 -14.79 0.96 19.31
CA LEU A 36 -13.48 0.76 19.95
C LEU A 36 -13.51 0.65 21.49
N GLY A 37 -14.67 0.89 22.12
CA GLY A 37 -14.81 0.90 23.59
C GLY A 37 -14.20 2.15 24.24
N ASP A 38 -14.16 2.19 25.58
CA ASP A 38 -13.73 3.36 26.36
C ASP A 38 -12.22 3.67 26.16
N VAL A 39 -11.93 4.91 25.75
CA VAL A 39 -10.68 5.33 25.08
C VAL A 39 -9.59 5.86 25.98
N ASP A 40 -9.85 5.98 27.28
CA ASP A 40 -8.80 6.26 28.27
C ASP A 40 -7.70 5.20 28.27
N ALA A 41 -7.97 4.01 27.73
CA ALA A 41 -6.97 2.97 27.57
C ALA A 41 -5.94 3.24 26.45
N TRP A 42 -6.16 4.16 25.51
CA TRP A 42 -5.43 4.24 24.22
C TRP A 42 -4.61 5.51 24.05
N GLN A 43 -4.38 6.24 25.14
CA GLN A 43 -3.80 7.59 25.08
C GLN A 43 -2.32 7.62 24.64
N SER A 44 -1.55 6.54 24.80
CA SER A 44 -0.17 6.51 24.34
C SER A 44 -0.04 6.07 22.88
N GLU A 45 0.88 6.71 22.17
CA GLU A 45 1.23 6.41 20.78
C GLU A 45 1.62 4.95 20.55
N GLU A 46 2.49 4.41 21.42
CA GLU A 46 2.89 3.01 21.41
C GLU A 46 1.68 2.05 21.45
N LYS A 47 0.69 2.36 22.28
CA LYS A 47 -0.49 1.51 22.48
C LYS A 47 -1.48 1.60 21.31
N ARG A 48 -1.56 2.78 20.66
CA ARG A 48 -2.30 2.95 19.40
C ARG A 48 -1.70 2.10 18.29
N LEU A 49 -0.38 2.18 18.10
CA LEU A 49 0.36 1.41 17.10
C LEU A 49 0.27 -0.10 17.36
N TRP A 50 0.39 -0.51 18.62
CA TRP A 50 0.22 -1.90 19.01
C TRP A 50 -1.19 -2.40 18.69
N THR A 51 -2.22 -1.62 19.02
CA THR A 51 -3.63 -1.93 18.71
C THR A 51 -3.87 -2.03 17.21
N LEU A 52 -3.27 -1.15 16.41
CA LEU A 52 -3.37 -1.21 14.96
C LEU A 52 -2.89 -2.57 14.42
N GLY A 53 -1.65 -2.94 14.74
CA GLY A 53 -1.04 -4.17 14.23
C GLY A 53 -1.68 -5.44 14.79
N ASN A 54 -1.95 -5.48 16.10
CA ASN A 54 -2.30 -6.71 16.79
C ASN A 54 -3.81 -6.94 16.95
N ILE A 55 -4.63 -5.91 16.76
CA ILE A 55 -6.09 -5.99 16.91
C ILE A 55 -6.77 -5.62 15.60
N LEU A 56 -6.61 -4.38 15.12
CA LEU A 56 -7.42 -3.89 14.00
C LEU A 56 -7.18 -4.64 12.68
N LEU A 57 -5.91 -4.76 12.27
CA LEU A 57 -5.56 -5.45 11.03
C LEU A 57 -6.05 -6.89 11.05
N ARG A 58 -5.69 -7.65 12.10
CA ARG A 58 -6.09 -9.05 12.29
C ARG A 58 -7.60 -9.23 12.33
N ARG A 59 -8.32 -8.29 12.94
CA ARG A 59 -9.77 -8.38 13.02
C ARG A 59 -10.44 -8.14 11.67
N ASN A 60 -9.88 -7.26 10.84
CA ASN A 60 -10.38 -7.06 9.48
C ASN A 60 -10.13 -8.32 8.63
N GLU A 61 -8.99 -9.00 8.79
CA GLU A 61 -8.70 -10.26 8.09
C GLU A 61 -9.73 -11.37 8.38
N MET A 62 -10.43 -11.31 9.51
CA MET A 62 -11.50 -12.25 9.86
C MET A 62 -12.85 -11.95 9.18
N GLN A 63 -13.00 -10.80 8.49
CA GLN A 63 -14.22 -10.46 7.77
C GLN A 63 -14.29 -11.17 6.41
N PRO A 64 -15.48 -11.32 5.80
CA PRO A 64 -15.58 -11.73 4.39
C PRO A 64 -14.76 -10.81 3.48
N VAL A 65 -14.17 -11.36 2.42
CA VAL A 65 -13.23 -10.65 1.53
C VAL A 65 -13.87 -9.38 0.95
N GLU A 66 -15.15 -9.43 0.60
CA GLU A 66 -15.91 -8.29 0.08
C GLU A 66 -15.97 -7.15 1.09
N ARG A 67 -16.22 -7.49 2.37
CA ARG A 67 -16.28 -6.51 3.46
C ARG A 67 -14.90 -5.89 3.71
N GLN A 68 -13.85 -6.69 3.68
CA GLN A 68 -12.47 -6.20 3.80
C GLN A 68 -12.16 -5.19 2.70
N GLN A 69 -12.48 -5.53 1.45
CA GLN A 69 -12.25 -4.67 0.29
C GLN A 69 -13.03 -3.35 0.39
N MET A 70 -14.29 -3.38 0.86
CA MET A 70 -15.06 -2.16 1.10
C MET A 70 -14.40 -1.24 2.13
N ILE A 71 -13.95 -1.81 3.26
CA ILE A 71 -13.27 -1.06 4.33
C ILE A 71 -11.96 -0.44 3.80
N TRP A 72 -11.16 -1.22 3.09
CA TRP A 72 -9.91 -0.74 2.49
C TRP A 72 -10.12 0.29 1.39
N ALA A 73 -11.14 0.14 0.55
CA ALA A 73 -11.47 1.13 -0.47
C ALA A 73 -11.89 2.46 0.16
N GLN A 74 -12.76 2.42 1.18
CA GLN A 74 -13.19 3.61 1.91
C GLN A 74 -12.02 4.27 2.65
N PHE A 75 -11.19 3.49 3.35
CA PHE A 75 -10.02 4.00 4.04
C PHE A 75 -9.02 4.64 3.06
N CYS A 76 -8.75 3.98 1.95
CA CYS A 76 -7.85 4.49 0.91
C CYS A 76 -8.35 5.83 0.32
N ALA A 77 -9.66 5.95 0.10
CA ALA A 77 -10.26 7.16 -0.46
C ALA A 77 -10.19 8.36 0.50
N LEU A 78 -10.31 8.13 1.81
CA LEU A 78 -10.44 9.18 2.81
C LEU A 78 -9.13 9.51 3.54
N TYR A 79 -8.34 8.48 3.87
CA TYR A 79 -7.26 8.57 4.87
C TYR A 79 -5.87 8.19 4.35
N LEU A 80 -5.74 7.78 3.08
CA LEU A 80 -4.43 7.47 2.49
C LEU A 80 -3.41 8.63 2.59
N PRO A 81 -3.77 9.91 2.32
CA PRO A 81 -2.80 11.01 2.42
C PRO A 81 -2.16 11.10 3.81
N ALA A 82 -2.99 11.13 4.85
CA ALA A 82 -2.52 11.22 6.23
C ALA A 82 -1.76 9.96 6.67
N THR A 83 -2.15 8.78 6.19
CA THR A 83 -1.41 7.54 6.47
C THR A 83 -0.02 7.56 5.84
N VAL A 84 0.11 8.12 4.64
CA VAL A 84 1.41 8.34 3.97
C VAL A 84 2.24 9.36 4.72
N ASP A 85 1.63 10.42 5.25
CA ASP A 85 2.32 11.40 6.10
C ASP A 85 2.86 10.75 7.38
N CYS A 86 2.03 9.97 8.09
CA CYS A 86 2.46 9.19 9.26
C CYS A 86 3.51 8.13 8.94
N TYR A 87 3.56 7.62 7.71
CA TYR A 87 4.67 6.77 7.30
C TYR A 87 5.93 7.61 7.11
N ILE A 88 5.87 8.72 6.37
CA ILE A 88 7.01 9.59 6.05
C ILE A 88 7.62 10.20 7.31
N ASP A 89 6.79 10.62 8.25
CA ASP A 89 7.18 11.14 9.55
C ASP A 89 6.59 10.25 10.65
N PRO A 90 7.24 9.10 10.93
CA PRO A 90 6.68 8.13 11.84
C PRO A 90 6.82 8.60 13.29
N PRO A 91 5.91 8.13 14.15
CA PRO A 91 5.94 8.41 15.57
C PRO A 91 7.28 8.02 16.23
N VAL A 92 7.65 8.73 17.30
CA VAL A 92 8.92 8.49 18.00
C VAL A 92 8.76 7.29 18.92
N ILE A 93 9.68 6.32 18.79
CA ILE A 93 9.71 5.16 19.69
C ILE A 93 10.61 5.41 20.90
N PRO A 94 10.38 4.71 22.04
CA PRO A 94 11.22 4.83 23.23
C PRO A 94 12.68 4.35 23.07
N SER A 95 13.00 3.62 21.99
CA SER A 95 14.36 3.13 21.75
C SER A 95 15.30 4.25 21.30
N LYS A 96 16.52 4.22 21.82
CA LYS A 96 17.63 5.10 21.40
C LYS A 96 18.61 4.39 20.46
N ASP A 97 18.43 3.08 20.24
CA ASP A 97 19.29 2.32 19.34
C ASP A 97 18.98 2.71 17.88
N PRO A 98 19.96 3.20 17.10
CA PRO A 98 19.77 3.51 15.69
C PRO A 98 19.23 2.33 14.87
N ALA A 99 19.58 1.08 15.22
CA ALA A 99 19.10 -0.10 14.52
C ALA A 99 17.59 -0.33 14.75
N ASP A 100 17.13 -0.20 15.99
CA ASP A 100 15.70 -0.29 16.33
C ASP A 100 14.90 0.82 15.66
N ILE A 101 15.43 2.04 15.66
CA ILE A 101 14.80 3.20 15.00
C ILE A 101 14.69 2.94 13.49
N ALA A 102 15.77 2.47 12.84
CA ALA A 102 15.76 2.16 11.41
C ALA A 102 14.73 1.06 11.09
N MET A 103 14.70 -0.01 11.88
CA MET A 103 13.72 -1.11 11.75
C MET A 103 12.29 -0.63 11.92
N PHE A 104 12.02 0.22 12.91
CA PHE A 104 10.70 0.79 13.11
C PHE A 104 10.28 1.71 11.96
N ARG A 105 11.17 2.55 11.44
CA ARG A 105 10.87 3.45 10.32
C ARG A 105 10.40 2.66 9.09
N ILE A 106 10.93 1.47 8.83
CA ILE A 106 10.47 0.63 7.72
C ILE A 106 9.25 -0.23 8.08
N PHE A 107 9.22 -0.85 9.27
CA PHE A 107 8.20 -1.81 9.72
C PHE A 107 7.25 -1.20 10.77
N ASN A 108 6.76 0.02 10.52
CA ASN A 108 5.73 0.61 11.37
C ASN A 108 4.32 0.22 10.89
N PRO A 109 3.31 0.20 11.78
CA PRO A 109 1.94 -0.15 11.43
C PRO A 109 1.28 0.71 10.33
N CYS A 110 1.73 1.95 10.10
CA CYS A 110 1.23 2.75 8.97
C CYS A 110 1.73 2.17 7.64
N GLY A 111 2.94 1.61 7.61
CA GLY A 111 3.46 0.86 6.47
C GLY A 111 2.60 -0.35 6.13
N ASP A 112 2.20 -1.12 7.14
CA ASP A 112 1.32 -2.28 6.96
C ASP A 112 -0.06 -1.87 6.40
N LEU A 113 -0.63 -0.78 6.91
CA LEU A 113 -1.85 -0.22 6.34
C LEU A 113 -1.67 0.11 4.86
N ILE A 114 -0.61 0.85 4.50
CA ILE A 114 -0.34 1.22 3.11
C ILE A 114 -0.22 -0.02 2.23
N VAL A 115 0.36 -1.12 2.72
CA VAL A 115 0.44 -2.40 2.01
C VAL A 115 -0.94 -2.95 1.68
N HIS A 116 -1.87 -2.97 2.63
CA HIS A 116 -3.25 -3.42 2.37
C HIS A 116 -4.01 -2.53 1.38
N LEU A 117 -3.64 -1.25 1.26
CA LEU A 117 -4.32 -0.29 0.36
C LEU A 117 -3.83 -0.36 -1.09
N GLN A 118 -2.71 -1.05 -1.38
CA GLN A 118 -2.07 -1.07 -2.72
C GLN A 118 -2.99 -1.58 -3.84
N SER A 119 -3.93 -2.47 -3.51
CA SER A 119 -4.88 -3.06 -4.46
C SER A 119 -6.05 -2.12 -4.80
N SER A 120 -6.22 -1.03 -4.04
CA SER A 120 -7.30 -0.08 -4.24
C SER A 120 -7.03 0.85 -5.42
N PRO A 121 -7.99 1.09 -6.33
CA PRO A 121 -7.82 2.06 -7.42
C PRO A 121 -7.51 3.50 -6.94
N TYR A 122 -7.93 3.85 -5.72
CA TYR A 122 -7.63 5.15 -5.11
C TYR A 122 -6.15 5.33 -4.78
N PHE A 123 -5.44 4.24 -4.55
CA PHE A 123 -4.03 4.24 -4.21
C PHE A 123 -3.18 4.85 -5.32
N ALA A 124 -3.25 4.27 -6.52
CA ALA A 124 -2.53 4.79 -7.68
C ALA A 124 -3.08 6.16 -8.14
N LYS A 125 -4.31 6.52 -7.80
CA LYS A 125 -4.84 7.87 -8.03
C LYS A 125 -4.12 8.89 -7.16
N TYR A 126 -4.02 8.64 -5.87
CA TYR A 126 -3.35 9.53 -4.92
C TYR A 126 -1.90 9.82 -5.36
N PHE A 127 -1.09 8.79 -5.57
CA PHE A 127 0.33 8.95 -5.95
C PHE A 127 0.58 9.65 -7.28
N ARG A 128 -0.41 9.66 -8.18
CA ARG A 128 -0.33 10.36 -9.48
C ARG A 128 -0.99 11.73 -9.47
N SER A 129 -1.74 12.06 -8.42
CA SER A 129 -2.45 13.33 -8.32
C SER A 129 -1.47 14.50 -8.28
N GLN A 130 -1.86 15.61 -8.91
CA GLN A 130 -1.13 16.88 -8.87
C GLN A 130 -1.69 17.84 -7.82
N THR A 131 -2.71 17.40 -7.07
CA THR A 131 -3.29 18.19 -5.98
C THR A 131 -2.27 18.39 -4.85
N PRO A 132 -2.26 19.54 -4.16
CA PRO A 132 -1.36 19.77 -3.02
C PRO A 132 -1.42 18.69 -1.94
N LEU A 133 -2.62 18.12 -1.71
CA LEU A 133 -2.83 17.01 -0.76
C LEU A 133 -2.00 15.75 -1.09
N ALA A 134 -1.55 15.58 -2.33
CA ALA A 134 -0.77 14.44 -2.80
C ALA A 134 0.73 14.72 -2.92
N ALA A 135 1.20 15.90 -2.50
CA ALA A 135 2.60 16.30 -2.63
C ALA A 135 3.55 15.32 -1.93
N ASN A 136 3.21 14.86 -0.73
CA ASN A 136 4.01 13.87 -0.01
C ASN A 136 3.96 12.48 -0.66
N GLY A 137 2.88 12.15 -1.38
CA GLY A 137 2.81 10.96 -2.21
C GLY A 137 3.95 10.88 -3.24
N LYS A 138 4.41 12.02 -3.78
CA LYS A 138 5.54 12.04 -4.72
C LYS A 138 6.89 11.71 -4.07
N LYS A 139 7.06 12.03 -2.78
CA LYS A 139 8.29 11.74 -2.00
C LYS A 139 8.31 10.32 -1.45
N PHE A 140 7.15 9.68 -1.34
CA PHE A 140 7.01 8.38 -0.71
C PHE A 140 7.91 7.28 -1.33
N PRO A 141 8.04 7.13 -2.66
CA PRO A 141 8.88 6.08 -3.25
C PRO A 141 10.36 6.18 -2.86
N SER A 142 10.92 7.39 -2.83
CA SER A 142 12.32 7.61 -2.46
C SER A 142 12.55 7.32 -0.99
N ILE A 143 11.67 7.77 -0.11
CA ILE A 143 11.74 7.52 1.34
C ILE A 143 11.61 6.02 1.65
N LEU A 144 10.68 5.33 0.99
CA LEU A 144 10.53 3.88 1.12
C LEU A 144 11.82 3.15 0.70
N ALA A 145 12.38 3.51 -0.46
CA ALA A 145 13.62 2.92 -0.95
C ALA A 145 14.81 3.19 0.00
N GLU A 146 14.90 4.40 0.57
CA GLU A 146 15.95 4.77 1.52
C GLU A 146 15.89 3.90 2.77
N ARG A 147 14.69 3.79 3.37
CA ARG A 147 14.46 2.96 4.56
C ARG A 147 14.73 1.47 4.31
N ILE A 148 14.37 0.96 3.13
CA ILE A 148 14.76 -0.39 2.72
C ILE A 148 16.28 -0.50 2.69
N ALA A 149 16.98 0.46 2.08
CA ALA A 149 18.44 0.41 1.94
C ALA A 149 19.17 0.44 3.29
N ASP A 150 18.61 1.12 4.29
CA ASP A 150 19.16 1.23 5.63
C ASP A 150 19.14 -0.10 6.39
N VAL A 151 18.12 -0.93 6.18
CA VAL A 151 17.99 -2.21 6.90
C VAL A 151 18.39 -3.43 6.06
N ALA A 152 18.24 -3.37 4.74
CA ALA A 152 18.23 -4.56 3.87
C ALA A 152 19.55 -5.35 3.91
N PHE A 153 20.70 -4.68 3.99
CA PHE A 153 21.99 -5.37 4.05
C PHE A 153 22.21 -6.10 5.36
N ASN A 154 21.76 -5.52 6.48
CA ASN A 154 21.85 -6.18 7.79
C ASN A 154 20.92 -7.39 7.87
N LEU A 155 19.69 -7.24 7.35
CA LEU A 155 18.72 -8.34 7.30
C LEU A 155 19.17 -9.45 6.34
N GLU A 156 19.79 -9.12 5.21
CA GLU A 156 20.38 -10.12 4.31
C GLU A 156 21.49 -10.91 4.99
N ARG A 157 22.31 -10.27 5.84
CA ARG A 157 23.32 -10.96 6.63
C ARG A 157 22.68 -11.93 7.64
N GLU A 158 21.59 -11.52 8.30
CA GLU A 158 20.83 -12.38 9.23
C GLU A 158 20.17 -13.56 8.52
N LEU A 159 19.62 -13.35 7.33
CA LEU A 159 19.04 -14.38 6.47
C LEU A 159 20.06 -15.44 6.02
N ARG A 160 21.34 -15.07 5.92
CA ARG A 160 22.44 -15.98 5.57
C ARG A 160 23.09 -16.66 6.77
N ASN A 161 22.80 -16.20 7.98
CA ASN A 161 23.48 -16.71 9.15
C ASN A 161 23.02 -18.15 9.45
N ALA A 162 23.98 -19.09 9.48
CA ALA A 162 23.73 -20.50 9.70
C ALA A 162 23.13 -20.81 11.08
N THR A 163 23.29 -19.90 12.06
CA THR A 163 22.71 -20.06 13.40
C THR A 163 21.28 -19.51 13.50
N THR A 164 20.76 -18.86 12.45
CA THR A 164 19.38 -18.37 12.43
C THR A 164 18.42 -19.55 12.24
N THR A 165 17.46 -19.68 13.15
CA THR A 165 16.43 -20.74 13.08
C THR A 165 15.57 -20.63 11.81
N PRO A 166 15.09 -21.74 11.23
CA PRO A 166 14.22 -21.73 10.04
C PRO A 166 12.97 -20.86 10.19
N GLU A 167 12.37 -20.82 11.38
CA GLU A 167 11.18 -20.03 11.70
C GLU A 167 11.49 -18.53 11.60
N ARG A 168 12.64 -18.13 12.17
CA ARG A 168 13.15 -16.75 12.07
C ARG A 168 13.44 -16.36 10.63
N VAL A 169 14.09 -17.23 9.85
CA VAL A 169 14.32 -16.97 8.41
C VAL A 169 13.00 -16.76 7.68
N THR A 170 12.00 -17.62 7.91
CA THR A 170 10.68 -17.51 7.31
C THR A 170 9.99 -16.19 7.67
N HIS A 171 10.03 -15.81 8.95
CA HIS A 171 9.49 -14.55 9.43
C HIS A 171 10.18 -13.33 8.81
N LEU A 172 11.52 -13.33 8.73
CA LEU A 172 12.29 -12.25 8.10
C LEU A 172 11.95 -12.08 6.62
N LYS A 173 11.81 -13.19 5.88
CA LYS A 173 11.42 -13.15 4.47
C LYS A 173 10.02 -12.55 4.27
N ALA A 174 9.05 -12.97 5.09
CA ALA A 174 7.70 -12.41 5.06
C ALA A 174 7.71 -10.91 5.40
N THR A 175 8.48 -10.51 6.41
CA THR A 175 8.63 -9.13 6.85
C THR A 175 9.25 -8.24 5.77
N LEU A 176 10.29 -8.71 5.07
CA LEU A 176 10.91 -8.02 3.95
C LEU A 176 10.03 -7.97 2.70
N ALA A 177 9.19 -8.97 2.47
CA ALA A 177 8.35 -9.02 1.28
C ALA A 177 7.39 -7.81 1.19
N SER A 178 6.80 -7.39 2.29
CA SER A 178 5.83 -6.29 2.36
C SER A 178 6.36 -4.94 1.82
N PRO A 179 7.47 -4.36 2.34
CA PRO A 179 8.01 -3.11 1.80
C PRO A 179 8.55 -3.25 0.38
N ILE A 180 9.08 -4.42 -0.01
CA ILE A 180 9.53 -4.64 -1.40
C ILE A 180 8.35 -4.74 -2.37
N GLN A 181 7.24 -5.35 -1.96
CA GLN A 181 5.99 -5.34 -2.71
C GLN A 181 5.46 -3.92 -2.89
N LEU A 182 5.53 -3.11 -1.83
CA LEU A 182 5.17 -1.70 -1.89
C LEU A 182 6.06 -0.91 -2.85
N LEU A 183 7.37 -1.16 -2.82
CA LEU A 183 8.33 -0.58 -3.74
C LEU A 183 8.05 -1.00 -5.19
N SER A 184 7.73 -2.28 -5.44
CA SER A 184 7.31 -2.78 -6.75
C SER A 184 6.06 -2.04 -7.26
N THR A 185 5.09 -1.83 -6.38
CA THR A 185 3.87 -1.08 -6.70
C THR A 185 4.19 0.38 -7.03
N MET A 186 5.13 1.01 -6.31
CA MET A 186 5.61 2.36 -6.63
C MET A 186 6.29 2.41 -7.99
N CYS A 187 7.23 1.50 -8.28
CA CYS A 187 7.86 1.40 -9.60
C CYS A 187 6.82 1.27 -10.73
N THR A 188 5.77 0.47 -10.52
CA THR A 188 4.67 0.29 -11.48
C THR A 188 3.81 1.55 -11.62
N THR A 189 3.52 2.22 -10.50
CA THR A 189 2.71 3.45 -10.46
C THR A 189 3.37 4.59 -11.22
N PHE A 190 4.68 4.75 -11.02
CA PHE A 190 5.51 5.83 -11.56
C PHE A 190 6.28 5.47 -12.84
N ILE A 191 6.03 4.30 -13.47
CA ILE A 191 6.74 3.87 -14.69
C ILE A 191 6.67 4.85 -15.87
N LYS A 192 5.68 5.75 -15.88
CA LYS A 192 5.51 6.78 -16.93
C LYS A 192 5.96 8.17 -16.51
N GLU A 193 6.46 8.34 -15.29
CA GLU A 193 6.99 9.62 -14.83
C GLU A 193 8.26 9.94 -15.64
N THR A 194 8.35 11.13 -16.20
CA THR A 194 9.48 11.51 -17.07
C THR A 194 10.76 11.67 -16.28
N ASP A 195 10.65 12.24 -15.08
CA ASP A 195 11.76 12.43 -14.16
C ASP A 195 11.81 11.26 -13.16
N GLN A 196 12.50 10.18 -13.56
CA GLN A 196 12.72 9.04 -12.66
C GLN A 196 13.68 9.34 -11.52
N GLU A 197 14.51 10.40 -11.64
CA GLU A 197 15.45 10.79 -10.58
C GLU A 197 14.70 11.39 -9.39
N ALA A 198 13.64 12.16 -9.65
CA ALA A 198 12.74 12.66 -8.61
C ALA A 198 11.91 11.56 -7.91
N VAL A 199 11.68 10.42 -8.56
CA VAL A 199 10.91 9.30 -7.97
C VAL A 199 11.80 8.45 -7.07
N ILE A 200 12.89 7.88 -7.62
CA ILE A 200 13.90 7.15 -6.85
C ILE A 200 15.28 7.48 -7.45
N PRO A 201 16.16 8.17 -6.69
CA PRO A 201 17.47 8.57 -7.19
C PRO A 201 18.29 7.42 -7.74
N THR A 202 19.06 7.67 -8.80
CA THR A 202 19.88 6.66 -9.48
C THR A 202 20.89 6.01 -8.52
N ALA A 203 21.49 6.81 -7.62
CA ALA A 203 22.40 6.29 -6.61
C ALA A 203 21.73 5.27 -5.66
N LEU A 204 20.48 5.54 -5.27
CA LEU A 204 19.73 4.66 -4.38
C LEU A 204 19.28 3.38 -5.10
N ARG A 205 18.86 3.49 -6.37
CA ARG A 205 18.60 2.32 -7.23
C ARG A 205 19.86 1.46 -7.38
N ALA A 206 21.02 2.07 -7.63
CA ALA A 206 22.28 1.35 -7.76
C ALA A 206 22.67 0.62 -6.46
N ARG A 207 22.41 1.21 -5.29
CA ARG A 207 22.64 0.57 -3.98
C ARG A 207 21.74 -0.64 -3.75
N LEU A 208 20.45 -0.55 -4.10
CA LEU A 208 19.47 -1.62 -3.85
C LEU A 208 19.44 -2.72 -4.92
N LYS A 209 19.74 -2.38 -6.17
CA LYS A 209 19.62 -3.29 -7.32
C LYS A 209 20.34 -4.64 -7.14
N PRO A 210 21.58 -4.71 -6.60
CA PRO A 210 22.25 -5.98 -6.34
C PRO A 210 21.46 -6.89 -5.38
N LEU A 211 20.84 -6.32 -4.34
CA LEU A 211 20.01 -7.07 -3.40
C LEU A 211 18.73 -7.57 -4.06
N MET A 212 18.05 -6.74 -4.86
CA MET A 212 16.84 -7.16 -5.59
C MET A 212 17.12 -8.32 -6.54
N LYS A 213 18.25 -8.24 -7.28
CA LYS A 213 18.70 -9.34 -8.14
C LYS A 213 18.97 -10.61 -7.32
N LEU A 214 19.74 -10.49 -6.25
CA LEU A 214 20.09 -11.60 -5.37
C LEU A 214 18.86 -12.29 -4.78
N TRP A 215 17.93 -11.53 -4.19
CA TRP A 215 16.70 -12.07 -3.60
C TRP A 215 15.79 -12.69 -4.64
N SER A 216 15.69 -12.11 -5.84
CA SER A 216 14.91 -12.69 -6.93
C SER A 216 15.40 -14.08 -7.36
N GLN A 217 16.71 -14.32 -7.29
CA GLN A 217 17.33 -15.59 -7.67
C GLN A 217 17.27 -16.61 -6.55
N ARG A 218 17.57 -16.19 -5.31
CA ARG A 218 17.60 -17.11 -4.16
C ARG A 218 16.21 -17.56 -3.72
N TYR A 219 15.24 -16.67 -3.76
CA TYR A 219 13.90 -16.89 -3.22
C TYR A 219 12.84 -16.93 -4.34
N SER A 220 13.20 -17.48 -5.51
CA SER A 220 12.41 -17.39 -6.75
C SER A 220 10.99 -17.96 -6.66
N GLU A 221 10.75 -18.89 -5.74
CA GLU A 221 9.46 -19.52 -5.51
C GLU A 221 8.65 -18.85 -4.38
N GLU A 222 9.23 -17.82 -3.75
CA GLU A 222 8.65 -17.13 -2.60
C GLU A 222 8.26 -15.71 -2.96
N ILE A 223 7.32 -15.14 -2.21
CA ILE A 223 6.81 -13.77 -2.44
C ILE A 223 7.97 -12.78 -2.52
N LEU A 224 8.94 -12.85 -1.59
CA LEU A 224 10.11 -11.98 -1.57
C LEU A 224 10.88 -12.00 -2.90
N GLY A 225 11.14 -13.17 -3.48
CA GLY A 225 11.85 -13.26 -4.75
C GLY A 225 11.00 -12.73 -5.91
N LEU A 226 9.70 -13.03 -5.94
CA LEU A 226 8.78 -12.53 -6.96
C LEU A 226 8.70 -11.00 -6.98
N VAL A 227 8.54 -10.36 -5.81
CA VAL A 227 8.47 -8.89 -5.74
C VAL A 227 9.84 -8.24 -5.99
N SER A 228 10.93 -8.89 -5.57
CA SER A 228 12.29 -8.43 -5.86
C SER A 228 12.60 -8.48 -7.36
N LEU A 229 12.11 -9.51 -8.07
CA LEU A 229 12.24 -9.63 -9.53
C LEU A 229 11.56 -8.46 -10.24
N GLN A 230 10.36 -8.08 -9.79
CA GLN A 230 9.62 -6.96 -10.37
C GLN A 230 10.37 -5.63 -10.18
N VAL A 231 10.89 -5.37 -8.98
CA VAL A 231 11.70 -4.18 -8.71
C VAL A 231 13.00 -4.19 -9.53
N TRP A 232 13.72 -5.32 -9.53
CA TRP A 232 14.97 -5.47 -10.26
C TRP A 232 14.77 -5.23 -11.76
N GLY A 233 13.73 -5.83 -12.35
CA GLY A 233 13.45 -5.68 -13.76
C GLY A 233 12.92 -4.29 -14.14
N ALA A 234 12.18 -3.62 -13.25
CA ALA A 234 11.82 -2.21 -13.45
C ALA A 234 13.04 -1.27 -13.53
N TRP A 235 14.17 -1.65 -12.91
CA TRP A 235 15.42 -0.88 -12.93
C TRP A 235 16.48 -1.45 -13.89
N SER A 236 16.17 -2.49 -14.66
CA SER A 236 17.13 -3.17 -15.52
C SER A 236 16.74 -3.06 -16.99
N GLN A 237 17.64 -2.48 -17.79
CA GLN A 237 17.51 -2.48 -19.24
C GLN A 237 17.53 -3.91 -19.80
N GLU A 238 18.29 -4.82 -19.17
CA GLU A 238 18.44 -6.24 -19.53
C GLU A 238 17.12 -7.03 -19.52
N LEU A 239 16.13 -6.63 -18.71
CA LEU A 239 14.84 -7.31 -18.56
C LEU A 239 13.69 -6.53 -19.21
N SER A 240 13.99 -5.42 -19.87
CA SER A 240 13.01 -4.41 -20.22
C SER A 240 11.98 -4.88 -21.26
N ASP A 241 12.35 -5.68 -22.26
CA ASP A 241 11.39 -6.02 -23.34
C ASP A 241 10.34 -7.06 -22.92
N GLY A 242 10.75 -8.11 -22.20
CA GLY A 242 9.82 -9.14 -21.71
C GLY A 242 9.00 -8.68 -20.50
N LEU A 243 9.65 -8.04 -19.53
CA LEU A 243 8.99 -7.66 -18.27
C LEU A 243 8.17 -6.37 -18.41
N ALA A 244 8.51 -5.45 -19.32
CA ALA A 244 7.68 -4.25 -19.51
C ALA A 244 6.27 -4.58 -20.03
N GLY A 245 6.12 -5.66 -20.78
CA GLY A 245 4.80 -6.17 -21.19
C GLY A 245 3.94 -6.53 -19.98
N GLU A 246 4.52 -7.30 -19.04
CA GLU A 246 3.84 -7.71 -17.81
C GLU A 246 3.60 -6.54 -16.86
N ILE A 247 4.56 -5.64 -16.67
CA ILE A 247 4.37 -4.44 -15.84
C ILE A 247 3.25 -3.56 -16.41
N LYS A 248 3.15 -3.42 -17.73
CA LYS A 248 2.02 -2.71 -18.36
C LYS A 248 0.67 -3.39 -18.10
N LYS A 249 0.60 -4.73 -18.08
CA LYS A 249 -0.62 -5.49 -17.74
C LYS A 249 -0.99 -5.30 -16.27
N VAL A 250 -0.04 -5.48 -15.36
CA VAL A 250 -0.22 -5.27 -13.91
C VAL A 250 -0.72 -3.85 -13.66
N ARG A 251 -0.07 -2.85 -14.26
CA ARG A 251 -0.50 -1.44 -14.16
C ARG A 251 -1.95 -1.22 -14.60
N LYS A 252 -2.41 -1.85 -15.68
CA LYS A 252 -3.82 -1.73 -16.11
C LYS A 252 -4.77 -2.28 -15.04
N LYS A 253 -4.47 -3.45 -14.47
CA LYS A 253 -5.26 -4.06 -13.39
C LYS A 253 -5.28 -3.20 -12.14
N THR A 254 -4.11 -2.72 -11.67
CA THR A 254 -4.00 -1.85 -10.49
C THR A 254 -4.80 -0.55 -10.65
N LEU A 255 -4.92 -0.06 -11.89
CA LEU A 255 -5.71 1.14 -12.19
C LEU A 255 -7.20 0.86 -12.39
N GLY A 256 -7.65 -0.40 -12.40
CA GLY A 256 -9.01 -0.78 -12.80
C GLY A 256 -9.32 -0.38 -14.24
N TRP A 257 -8.32 -0.45 -15.13
CA TRP A 257 -8.40 -0.02 -16.52
C TRP A 257 -8.58 -1.17 -17.51
N ASP A 258 -8.66 -2.40 -17.02
CA ASP A 258 -8.89 -3.62 -17.77
C ASP A 258 -10.38 -3.97 -17.93
N VAL A 259 -11.26 -3.35 -17.15
CA VAL A 259 -12.72 -3.52 -17.23
C VAL A 259 -13.42 -2.16 -17.23
N CYS A 260 -14.57 -2.11 -17.91
CA CYS A 260 -15.49 -0.99 -17.91
C CYS A 260 -16.00 -0.71 -16.48
N GLY A 261 -15.82 0.52 -15.97
CA GLY A 261 -16.23 0.86 -14.62
C GLY A 261 -17.70 1.26 -14.46
N LEU A 262 -18.56 0.95 -15.42
CA LEU A 262 -20.01 0.99 -15.21
C LEU A 262 -20.41 -0.30 -14.46
N PRO A 263 -21.30 -0.23 -13.45
CA PRO A 263 -21.85 -1.43 -12.83
C PRO A 263 -22.39 -2.40 -13.90
N GLU A 264 -22.14 -3.70 -13.73
CA GLU A 264 -22.58 -4.79 -14.63
C GLU A 264 -21.96 -4.78 -16.05
N CYS A 265 -21.10 -3.80 -16.37
CA CYS A 265 -20.43 -3.70 -17.66
C CYS A 265 -19.14 -4.54 -17.67
N ASN A 266 -19.19 -5.75 -18.24
CA ASN A 266 -18.02 -6.65 -18.34
C ASN A 266 -17.14 -6.42 -19.59
N VAL A 267 -17.27 -5.26 -20.25
CA VAL A 267 -16.47 -4.93 -21.43
C VAL A 267 -15.03 -4.68 -21.02
N SER A 268 -14.07 -5.33 -21.67
CA SER A 268 -12.62 -5.23 -21.39
C SER A 268 -11.79 -4.70 -22.56
N LYS A 269 -12.42 -4.40 -23.70
CA LYS A 269 -11.78 -3.87 -24.92
C LYS A 269 -12.25 -2.45 -25.22
N ASP A 270 -11.41 -1.69 -25.91
CA ASP A 270 -11.70 -0.34 -26.42
C ASP A 270 -12.22 0.65 -25.36
N LEU A 271 -11.72 0.50 -24.13
CA LEU A 271 -12.11 1.33 -23.00
C LEU A 271 -11.43 2.70 -23.07
N LYS A 272 -12.23 3.76 -23.03
CA LYS A 272 -11.77 5.15 -22.93
C LYS A 272 -11.72 5.61 -21.48
N ALA A 273 -10.64 6.27 -21.09
CA ALA A 273 -10.54 6.87 -19.76
C ALA A 273 -11.57 7.99 -19.61
N CYS A 274 -12.17 8.08 -18.43
CA CYS A 274 -13.02 9.20 -18.05
C CYS A 274 -12.24 10.52 -18.22
N SER A 275 -12.77 11.46 -19.00
CA SER A 275 -12.10 12.75 -19.24
C SER A 275 -11.95 13.59 -17.97
N LYS A 276 -12.90 13.45 -17.02
CA LYS A 276 -12.89 14.21 -15.76
C LYS A 276 -11.93 13.63 -14.72
N CYS A 277 -12.05 12.34 -14.41
CA CYS A 277 -11.27 11.74 -13.32
C CYS A 277 -10.03 10.96 -13.79
N GLN A 278 -9.97 10.54 -15.06
CA GLN A 278 -8.93 9.67 -15.64
C GLN A 278 -8.63 8.38 -14.86
N THR A 279 -9.47 8.02 -13.89
CA THR A 279 -9.24 6.88 -12.99
C THR A 279 -10.02 5.65 -13.40
N VAL A 280 -11.18 5.86 -14.01
CA VAL A 280 -12.04 4.78 -14.50
C VAL A 280 -12.05 4.82 -16.02
N ARG A 281 -12.11 3.65 -16.66
CA ARG A 281 -12.37 3.57 -18.09
C ARG A 281 -13.77 3.04 -18.36
N TYR A 282 -14.41 3.56 -19.39
CA TYR A 282 -15.74 3.16 -19.81
C TYR A 282 -15.68 2.64 -21.24
N ARG A 283 -16.60 1.74 -21.59
CA ARG A 283 -16.82 1.39 -22.99
C ARG A 283 -17.12 2.66 -23.79
N GLN A 284 -16.64 2.73 -25.01
CA GLN A 284 -17.05 3.79 -25.91
C GLN A 284 -18.57 3.64 -26.16
N LEU A 285 -19.36 4.61 -25.69
CA LEU A 285 -20.79 4.66 -26.03
C LEU A 285 -20.89 5.12 -27.48
N ASP A 286 -21.64 4.39 -28.30
CA ASP A 286 -21.99 4.84 -29.65
C ASP A 286 -22.67 6.21 -29.57
N ALA A 287 -22.34 7.09 -30.52
CA ALA A 287 -22.74 8.50 -30.52
C ALA A 287 -24.26 8.73 -30.40
N ASN A 288 -25.08 7.71 -30.64
CA ASN A 288 -26.54 7.77 -30.54
C ASN A 288 -27.12 7.67 -29.11
N MET A 289 -26.31 7.40 -28.08
CA MET A 289 -26.78 7.37 -26.67
C MET A 289 -26.49 8.65 -25.87
N GLN A 290 -25.95 9.71 -26.49
CA GLN A 290 -25.61 10.96 -25.79
C GLN A 290 -26.83 11.80 -25.33
N VAL A 291 -28.06 11.40 -25.67
CA VAL A 291 -29.27 12.19 -25.39
C VAL A 291 -29.75 12.06 -23.93
N HIS A 292 -29.45 10.96 -23.23
CA HIS A 292 -30.00 10.75 -21.87
C HIS A 292 -29.10 11.19 -20.70
N SER A 293 -27.82 11.51 -20.92
CA SER A 293 -26.92 11.92 -19.83
C SER A 293 -27.01 13.41 -19.44
N ARG A 294 -27.69 14.24 -20.23
CA ARG A 294 -27.89 15.67 -19.88
C ARG A 294 -29.02 15.89 -18.86
N ALA A 295 -29.91 14.93 -18.66
CA ALA A 295 -31.05 15.08 -17.75
C ALA A 295 -30.68 14.99 -16.25
N SER A 296 -29.53 14.39 -15.89
CA SER A 296 -29.14 14.18 -14.49
C SER A 296 -28.19 15.24 -13.93
N THR A 297 -27.81 16.26 -14.72
CA THR A 297 -26.87 17.30 -14.27
C THR A 297 -27.57 18.51 -13.65
N ASN A 298 -28.89 18.62 -13.77
CA ASN A 298 -29.68 19.72 -13.19
C ASN A 298 -30.33 19.39 -11.83
N ALA A 299 -29.98 18.27 -11.21
CA ALA A 299 -30.58 17.84 -9.92
C ALA A 299 -29.61 17.95 -8.72
N LEU A 300 -28.43 18.56 -8.90
CA LEU A 300 -27.43 18.77 -7.85
C LEU A 300 -27.03 20.25 -7.67
N GLU A 301 -27.81 21.16 -8.26
CA GLU A 301 -27.82 22.59 -7.92
C GLU A 301 -29.17 22.94 -7.28
N MET A 302 -29.44 22.34 -6.12
CA MET A 302 -30.39 22.83 -5.10
C MET A 302 -29.89 22.41 -3.72
#